data_AF-A0A8T3NXL8-F1
#
_entry.id   AF-A0A8T3NXL8-F1
#
_cell.length_a   1.000
_cell.length_b   1.000
_cell.length_c   1.000
_cell.angle_alpha   90.00
_cell.angle_beta   90.00
_cell.angle_gamma   90.00
#
_symmetry.space_group_name_H-M   'P 1'
#
loop_
_entity.id
_entity.type
_entity.pdbx_description
1 polymer ?
#
loop_
_entity_poly.entity_id
_entity_poly.type
_entity_poly.pdbx_seq_one_letter_code
_entity_poly.pdbx_strand_id
1 'polypeptide(L)'
;GLHAIRRLTEGQPASLELEEYSHFGMVCRYTAGAMNLPFFPLRSYFETDMPAANPLIRQVRSPYGDEVVYAVPPLRPDVTIIHAQRASAAGDTQIWGLLGCQKEAAFAADRVIVVVEELVDEEVVRADPNRTVIPGLIVDAVVVEPFGAHPSYSQGHYDRDNRFYLDWDPISRDAEALSGWLDEWVHGVADRAAYVAKLGSERLASLRPGPAPSGSVDYGDYR
;
A
#
# COMPACT_ATOMS: atom_id res chain seq x y z
N GLY A 1 -2.34 -14.86 7.83
CA GLY A 1 -2.86 -13.47 7.89
C GLY A 1 -4.37 -13.45 8.02
N LEU A 2 -5.07 -14.00 7.02
CA LEU A 2 -6.53 -14.06 7.01
C LEU A 2 -7.14 -14.73 8.25
N HIS A 3 -6.48 -15.76 8.82
CA HIS A 3 -6.96 -16.45 10.02
C HIS A 3 -7.08 -15.53 11.25
N ALA A 4 -6.12 -14.63 11.46
CA ALA A 4 -6.16 -13.69 12.59
C ALA A 4 -7.31 -12.69 12.43
N ILE A 5 -7.50 -12.16 11.20
CA ILE A 5 -8.60 -11.24 10.88
C ILE A 5 -9.95 -11.96 11.05
N ARG A 6 -10.09 -13.15 10.47
CA ARG A 6 -11.32 -13.97 10.59
C ARG A 6 -11.71 -14.26 12.03
N ARG A 7 -10.76 -14.56 12.92
CA ARG A 7 -11.07 -14.77 14.35
C ARG A 7 -11.75 -13.55 14.98
N LEU A 8 -11.39 -12.33 14.58
CA LEU A 8 -11.97 -11.10 15.11
C LEU A 8 -13.31 -10.74 14.44
N THR A 9 -13.46 -11.07 13.16
CA THR A 9 -14.63 -10.65 12.36
C THR A 9 -15.74 -11.71 12.33
N GLU A 10 -15.38 -12.98 12.40
CA GLU A 10 -16.31 -14.14 12.38
C GLU A 10 -16.48 -14.75 13.79
N GLY A 11 -15.74 -14.25 14.80
CA GLY A 11 -15.88 -14.65 16.19
C GLY A 11 -17.28 -14.37 16.75
N GLN A 12 -17.64 -15.02 17.86
CA GLN A 12 -18.92 -14.81 18.54
C GLN A 12 -18.68 -14.38 19.99
N PRO A 13 -18.81 -13.07 20.32
CA PRO A 13 -19.17 -11.95 19.44
C PRO A 13 -18.01 -11.50 18.53
N ALA A 14 -18.34 -10.91 17.38
CA ALA A 14 -17.35 -10.26 16.53
C ALA A 14 -16.86 -8.98 17.21
N SER A 15 -15.54 -8.74 17.16
CA SER A 15 -14.90 -7.59 17.81
C SER A 15 -14.36 -6.56 16.83
N LEU A 16 -14.47 -6.82 15.52
CA LEU A 16 -14.06 -5.93 14.45
C LEU A 16 -15.19 -5.79 13.42
N GLU A 17 -15.62 -4.56 13.17
CA GLU A 17 -16.58 -4.24 12.12
C GLU A 17 -15.93 -4.36 10.73
N LEU A 18 -16.70 -4.82 9.75
CA LEU A 18 -16.26 -4.96 8.36
C LEU A 18 -17.17 -4.20 7.41
N GLU A 19 -16.55 -3.50 6.46
CA GLU A 19 -17.21 -2.85 5.33
C GLU A 19 -16.58 -3.38 4.04
N GLU A 20 -17.31 -4.23 3.31
CA GLU A 20 -16.77 -4.94 2.15
C GLU A 20 -17.01 -4.18 0.84
N TYR A 21 -15.97 -4.12 0.00
CA TYR A 21 -16.06 -3.70 -1.40
C TYR A 21 -15.26 -4.65 -2.27
N SER A 22 -15.63 -4.76 -3.55
CA SER A 22 -14.73 -5.32 -4.56
C SER A 22 -13.43 -4.52 -4.64
N HIS A 23 -12.36 -5.15 -5.13
CA HIS A 23 -11.07 -4.49 -5.32
C HIS A 23 -11.19 -3.20 -6.15
N PHE A 24 -11.89 -3.26 -7.29
CA PHE A 24 -12.13 -2.09 -8.13
C PHE A 24 -12.94 -1.02 -7.40
N GLY A 25 -13.92 -1.42 -6.58
CA GLY A 25 -14.65 -0.51 -5.70
C GLY A 25 -13.72 0.28 -4.78
N MET A 26 -12.79 -0.40 -4.10
CA MET A 26 -11.80 0.28 -3.25
C MET A 26 -10.93 1.27 -4.03
N VAL A 27 -10.47 0.91 -5.24
CA VAL A 27 -9.72 1.83 -6.13
C VAL A 27 -10.56 3.06 -6.46
N CYS A 28 -11.85 2.87 -6.80
CA CYS A 28 -12.79 3.97 -7.06
C CYS A 28 -12.97 4.88 -5.84
N ARG A 29 -13.05 4.33 -4.63
CA ARG A 29 -13.17 5.11 -3.39
C ARG A 29 -11.96 6.00 -3.14
N TYR A 30 -10.74 5.44 -3.27
CA TYR A 30 -9.51 6.24 -3.17
C TYR A 30 -9.43 7.30 -4.27
N THR A 31 -9.83 6.95 -5.50
CA THR A 31 -9.85 7.90 -6.62
C THR A 31 -10.79 9.07 -6.34
N ALA A 32 -12.01 8.82 -5.83
CA ALA A 32 -12.92 9.90 -5.44
C ALA A 32 -12.39 10.72 -4.26
N GLY A 33 -11.72 10.09 -3.28
CA GLY A 33 -11.03 10.79 -2.21
C GLY A 33 -9.97 11.76 -2.74
N ALA A 34 -9.07 11.26 -3.58
CA ALA A 34 -7.99 12.02 -4.21
C ALA A 34 -8.47 13.18 -5.09
N MET A 35 -9.59 13.00 -5.78
CA MET A 35 -10.21 14.03 -6.61
C MET A 35 -11.12 14.99 -5.81
N ASN A 36 -11.24 14.78 -4.50
CA ASN A 36 -12.18 15.47 -3.63
C ASN A 36 -13.64 15.44 -4.15
N LEU A 37 -14.06 14.31 -4.72
CA LEU A 37 -15.41 14.10 -5.22
C LEU A 37 -16.31 13.53 -4.12
N PRO A 38 -17.64 13.75 -4.20
CA PRO A 38 -18.59 13.23 -3.23
C PRO A 38 -18.88 11.73 -3.39
N PHE A 39 -18.60 11.15 -4.56
CA PHE A 39 -18.75 9.73 -4.87
C PHE A 39 -17.99 9.35 -6.15
N PHE A 40 -17.83 8.06 -6.41
CA PHE A 40 -17.34 7.54 -7.70
C PHE A 40 -18.38 6.61 -8.34
N PRO A 41 -18.82 6.84 -9.60
CA PRO A 41 -19.73 5.95 -10.30
C PRO A 41 -19.01 4.73 -10.90
N LEU A 42 -19.61 3.54 -10.83
CA LEU A 42 -19.08 2.30 -11.40
C LEU A 42 -20.19 1.32 -11.83
N ARG A 43 -19.87 0.45 -12.80
CA ARG A 43 -20.79 -0.57 -13.33
C ARG A 43 -20.62 -1.96 -12.72
N SER A 44 -19.48 -2.26 -12.09
CA SER A 44 -19.08 -3.64 -11.77
C SER A 44 -19.85 -4.33 -10.63
N TYR A 45 -20.90 -3.70 -10.08
CA TYR A 45 -21.71 -4.29 -9.00
C TYR A 45 -23.04 -4.88 -9.45
N PHE A 46 -23.42 -4.69 -10.72
CA PHE A 46 -24.56 -5.45 -11.26
C PHE A 46 -24.28 -6.95 -11.16
N GLU A 47 -25.32 -7.72 -10.84
CA GLU A 47 -25.26 -9.18 -10.71
C GLU A 47 -24.33 -9.67 -9.58
N THR A 48 -24.06 -8.82 -8.60
CA THR A 48 -23.30 -9.19 -7.39
C THR A 48 -24.14 -8.98 -6.13
N ASP A 49 -23.82 -9.71 -5.06
CA ASP A 49 -24.44 -9.52 -3.74
C ASP A 49 -23.84 -8.34 -2.95
N MET A 50 -22.83 -7.66 -3.50
CA MET A 50 -22.13 -6.56 -2.83
C MET A 50 -23.07 -5.43 -2.36
N PRO A 51 -24.04 -4.95 -3.16
CA PRO A 51 -24.96 -3.91 -2.71
C PRO A 51 -25.90 -4.36 -1.58
N ALA A 52 -26.19 -5.66 -1.48
CA ALA A 52 -26.99 -6.20 -0.40
C ALA A 52 -26.17 -6.32 0.90
N ALA A 53 -24.88 -6.65 0.78
CA ALA A 53 -23.95 -6.76 1.91
C ALA A 53 -23.48 -5.41 2.43
N ASN A 54 -23.41 -4.37 1.58
CA ASN A 54 -22.91 -3.05 1.95
C ASN A 54 -23.87 -1.92 1.50
N PRO A 55 -24.62 -1.29 2.43
CA PRO A 55 -25.62 -0.26 2.10
C PRO A 55 -25.02 1.09 1.66
N LEU A 56 -23.69 1.24 1.70
CA LEU A 56 -23.01 2.41 1.15
C LEU A 56 -22.84 2.34 -0.37
N ILE A 57 -23.01 1.15 -0.97
CA ILE A 57 -23.06 0.98 -2.41
C ILE A 57 -24.47 1.32 -2.88
N ARG A 58 -24.62 2.45 -3.59
CA ARG A 58 -25.94 2.98 -3.95
C ARG A 58 -26.10 3.14 -5.45
N GLN A 59 -27.31 2.97 -5.95
CA GLN A 59 -27.62 3.26 -7.35
C GLN A 59 -27.75 4.78 -7.58
N VAL A 60 -27.29 5.24 -8.73
CA VAL A 60 -27.44 6.62 -9.22
C VAL A 60 -27.85 6.59 -10.69
N ARG A 61 -28.82 7.44 -11.06
CA ARG A 61 -29.24 7.62 -12.45
C ARG A 61 -28.29 8.58 -13.15
N SER A 62 -27.87 8.25 -14.36
CA SER A 62 -27.04 9.12 -15.20
C SER A 62 -27.81 10.41 -15.54
N PRO A 63 -27.17 11.59 -15.47
CA PRO A 63 -27.78 12.82 -15.96
C PRO A 63 -27.71 12.95 -17.50
N TYR A 64 -27.02 12.04 -18.18
CA TYR A 64 -26.80 12.07 -19.64
C TYR A 64 -27.62 11.03 -20.42
N GLY A 65 -28.52 10.29 -19.74
CA GLY A 65 -29.35 9.27 -20.36
C GLY A 65 -30.14 8.44 -19.34
N ASP A 66 -30.73 7.33 -19.78
CA ASP A 66 -31.62 6.51 -18.95
C ASP A 66 -30.89 5.48 -18.07
N GLU A 67 -29.56 5.41 -18.18
CA GLU A 67 -28.76 4.43 -17.47
C GLU A 67 -28.76 4.66 -15.95
N VAL A 68 -28.73 3.55 -15.22
CA VAL A 68 -28.48 3.53 -13.77
C VAL A 68 -27.14 2.81 -13.58
N VAL A 69 -26.29 3.36 -12.71
CA VAL A 69 -25.02 2.76 -12.30
C VAL A 69 -24.94 2.71 -10.78
N TYR A 70 -23.97 2.02 -10.22
CA TYR A 70 -23.68 2.10 -8.79
C TYR A 70 -22.71 3.24 -8.50
N ALA A 71 -22.68 3.68 -7.26
CA ALA A 71 -21.77 4.68 -6.73
C ALA A 71 -21.27 4.24 -5.35
N VAL A 72 -20.00 4.56 -5.08
CA VAL A 72 -19.36 4.36 -3.76
C VAL A 72 -18.91 5.70 -3.18
N PRO A 73 -18.95 5.87 -1.85
CA PRO A 73 -18.45 7.08 -1.21
C PRO A 73 -16.92 7.14 -1.28
N PRO A 74 -16.32 8.34 -1.27
CA PRO A 74 -14.86 8.48 -1.20
C PRO A 74 -14.31 7.84 0.08
N LEU A 75 -13.08 7.33 0.01
CA LEU A 75 -12.29 6.96 1.18
C LEU A 75 -11.24 8.06 1.37
N ARG A 76 -11.29 8.74 2.53
CA ARG A 76 -10.37 9.81 2.91
C ARG A 76 -9.67 9.43 4.21
N PRO A 77 -8.48 8.81 4.16
CA PRO A 77 -7.74 8.43 5.37
C PRO A 77 -7.24 9.66 6.13
N ASP A 78 -7.24 9.64 7.46
CA ASP A 78 -6.54 10.68 8.24
C ASP A 78 -5.02 10.61 7.98
N VAL A 79 -4.50 9.39 7.81
CA VAL A 79 -3.08 9.12 7.52
C VAL A 79 -2.97 8.01 6.48
N THR A 80 -2.16 8.25 5.45
CA THR A 80 -1.70 7.24 4.51
C THR A 80 -0.20 6.99 4.71
N ILE A 81 0.17 5.72 4.88
CA ILE A 81 1.57 5.28 4.96
C ILE A 81 1.89 4.49 3.69
N ILE A 82 2.90 4.94 2.96
CA ILE A 82 3.32 4.34 1.69
C ILE A 82 4.77 3.91 1.78
N HIS A 83 5.06 2.71 1.28
CA HIS A 83 6.43 2.27 1.12
C HIS A 83 6.88 2.46 -0.33
N ALA A 84 7.98 3.17 -0.54
CA ALA A 84 8.55 3.44 -1.85
C ALA A 84 10.05 3.11 -1.88
N GLN A 85 10.65 3.15 -3.06
CA GLN A 85 12.06 2.86 -3.18
C GLN A 85 12.91 4.02 -2.67
N ARG A 86 12.63 5.26 -3.11
CA ARG A 86 13.41 6.42 -2.68
C ARG A 86 12.62 7.71 -2.64
N ALA A 87 13.07 8.65 -1.83
CA ALA A 87 12.55 10.01 -1.81
C ALA A 87 13.65 11.03 -1.56
N SER A 88 13.39 12.29 -1.92
CA SER A 88 14.18 13.42 -1.44
C SER A 88 13.82 13.79 0.00
N ALA A 89 14.66 14.59 0.67
CA ALA A 89 14.34 15.15 1.98
C ALA A 89 13.09 16.06 1.99
N ALA A 90 12.72 16.60 0.83
CA ALA A 90 11.49 17.37 0.64
C ALA A 90 10.25 16.50 0.42
N GLY A 91 10.40 15.17 0.33
CA GLY A 91 9.32 14.22 0.16
C GLY A 91 8.98 13.87 -1.29
N ASP A 92 9.71 14.38 -2.28
CA ASP A 92 9.52 13.96 -3.67
C ASP A 92 9.85 12.47 -3.80
N THR A 93 8.80 11.67 -3.91
CA THR A 93 8.90 10.22 -3.75
C THR A 93 8.84 9.55 -5.10
N GLN A 94 9.91 8.85 -5.42
CA GLN A 94 10.03 8.08 -6.64
C GLN A 94 9.57 6.64 -6.42
N ILE A 95 8.66 6.19 -7.26
CA ILE A 95 8.07 4.86 -7.19
C ILE A 95 8.13 4.20 -8.56
N TRP A 96 8.55 2.93 -8.61
CA TRP A 96 8.51 2.13 -9.84
C TRP A 96 8.07 0.69 -9.58
N GLY A 97 7.72 -0.01 -10.66
CA GLY A 97 7.13 -1.34 -10.61
C GLY A 97 5.61 -1.27 -10.48
N LEU A 98 5.02 -2.11 -9.63
CA LEU A 98 3.57 -2.14 -9.42
C LEU A 98 3.15 -0.98 -8.51
N LEU A 99 2.51 0.04 -9.08
CA LEU A 99 2.12 1.24 -8.34
C LEU A 99 0.86 1.03 -7.49
N GLY A 100 -0.03 0.12 -7.88
CA GLY A 100 -1.31 -0.09 -7.19
C GLY A 100 -2.14 1.20 -7.14
N CYS A 101 -2.69 1.52 -5.97
CA CYS A 101 -3.43 2.76 -5.69
C CYS A 101 -2.68 3.71 -4.75
N GLN A 102 -1.35 3.63 -4.69
CA GLN A 102 -0.53 4.41 -3.75
C GLN A 102 -0.71 5.92 -3.96
N LYS A 103 -0.70 6.37 -5.21
CA LYS A 103 -0.90 7.79 -5.53
C LYS A 103 -2.28 8.26 -5.06
N GLU A 104 -3.32 7.52 -5.41
CA GLU A 104 -4.69 7.86 -5.02
C GLU A 104 -4.86 7.86 -3.49
N ALA A 105 -4.27 6.90 -2.78
CA ALA A 105 -4.30 6.86 -1.32
C ALA A 105 -3.53 8.05 -0.68
N ALA A 106 -2.41 8.48 -1.26
CA ALA A 106 -1.66 9.64 -0.80
C ALA A 106 -2.48 10.93 -0.96
N PHE A 107 -3.02 11.18 -2.15
CA PHE A 107 -3.82 12.38 -2.42
C PHE A 107 -5.17 12.39 -1.69
N ALA A 108 -5.70 11.22 -1.34
CA ALA A 108 -6.96 11.12 -0.60
C ALA A 108 -6.81 11.41 0.91
N ALA A 109 -5.58 11.43 1.44
CA ALA A 109 -5.33 11.50 2.87
C ALA A 109 -5.05 12.92 3.37
N ASP A 110 -5.34 13.15 4.65
CA ASP A 110 -5.00 14.41 5.32
C ASP A 110 -3.51 14.50 5.65
N ARG A 111 -2.87 13.36 5.91
CA ARG A 111 -1.43 13.23 6.17
C ARG A 111 -0.80 12.08 5.38
N VAL A 112 0.41 12.28 4.87
CA VAL A 112 1.17 11.25 4.14
C VAL A 112 2.53 11.03 4.76
N ILE A 113 2.80 9.78 5.10
CA ILE A 113 4.12 9.30 5.54
C ILE A 113 4.66 8.38 4.45
N VAL A 114 5.84 8.71 3.92
CA VAL A 114 6.55 7.86 2.98
C VAL A 114 7.71 7.16 3.68
N VAL A 115 7.70 5.84 3.67
CA VAL A 115 8.76 4.97 4.13
C VAL A 115 9.58 4.56 2.91
N VAL A 116 10.90 4.77 2.94
CA VAL A 116 11.76 4.55 1.76
C VAL A 116 12.98 3.72 2.09
N GLU A 117 13.46 2.99 1.09
CA GLU A 117 14.74 2.27 1.18
C GLU A 117 15.94 3.21 1.15
N GLU A 118 15.81 4.34 0.44
CA GLU A 118 16.91 5.26 0.20
C GLU A 118 16.44 6.72 0.23
N LEU A 119 17.23 7.58 0.88
CA LEU A 119 17.11 9.03 0.75
C LEU A 119 18.08 9.52 -0.32
N VAL A 120 17.61 10.33 -1.27
CA VAL A 120 18.43 10.86 -2.37
C VAL A 120 18.39 12.38 -2.43
N ASP A 121 19.41 12.96 -3.06
CA ASP A 121 19.46 14.40 -3.34
C ASP A 121 18.41 14.81 -4.39
N GLU A 122 18.00 16.08 -4.38
CA GLU A 122 17.03 16.62 -5.34
C GLU A 122 17.50 16.41 -6.79
N GLU A 123 18.80 16.50 -7.07
CA GLU A 123 19.37 16.28 -8.41
C GLU A 123 19.02 14.90 -8.97
N VAL A 124 18.96 13.86 -8.13
CA VAL A 124 18.56 12.51 -8.54
C VAL A 124 17.08 12.48 -8.92
N VAL A 125 16.25 13.20 -8.18
CA VAL A 125 14.81 13.32 -8.49
C VAL A 125 14.61 14.05 -9.81
N ARG A 126 15.33 15.16 -10.01
CA ARG A 126 15.26 16.00 -11.22
C ARG A 126 15.81 15.31 -12.47
N ALA A 127 16.75 14.37 -12.30
CA ALA A 127 17.29 13.59 -13.41
C ALA A 127 16.29 12.57 -13.99
N ASP A 128 15.28 12.14 -13.21
CA ASP A 128 14.19 11.30 -13.71
C ASP A 128 12.83 11.70 -13.10
N PRO A 129 12.30 12.87 -13.46
CA PRO A 129 11.16 13.47 -12.78
C PRO A 129 9.87 12.67 -12.96
N ASN A 130 9.75 11.87 -14.03
CA ASN A 130 8.57 11.05 -14.30
C ASN A 130 8.40 9.87 -13.32
N ARG A 131 9.46 9.49 -12.59
CA ARG A 131 9.34 8.50 -11.51
C ARG A 131 8.77 9.09 -10.23
N THR A 132 8.68 10.41 -10.12
CA THR A 132 8.12 11.08 -8.95
C THR A 132 6.60 10.96 -8.98
N VAL A 133 6.07 9.97 -8.28
CA VAL A 133 4.63 9.64 -8.28
C VAL A 133 3.88 10.41 -7.19
N ILE A 134 4.54 10.66 -6.05
CA ILE A 134 4.00 11.43 -4.93
C ILE A 134 4.87 12.68 -4.77
N PRO A 135 4.33 13.88 -5.02
CA PRO A 135 5.10 15.11 -4.90
C PRO A 135 5.33 15.44 -3.42
N GLY A 136 6.49 16.03 -3.11
CA GLY A 136 6.83 16.42 -1.73
C GLY A 136 5.82 17.38 -1.07
N LEU A 137 5.06 18.13 -1.87
CA LEU A 137 4.03 19.06 -1.40
C LEU A 137 2.96 18.41 -0.50
N ILE A 138 2.66 17.13 -0.71
CA ILE A 138 1.63 16.41 0.07
C ILE A 138 2.23 15.47 1.10
N VAL A 139 3.56 15.42 1.24
CA VAL A 139 4.26 14.51 2.14
C VAL A 139 4.59 15.23 3.45
N ASP A 140 4.13 14.66 4.56
CA ASP A 140 4.37 15.20 5.91
C ASP A 140 5.63 14.64 6.55
N ALA A 141 6.02 13.42 6.22
CA ALA A 141 7.21 12.78 6.75
C ALA A 141 7.85 11.80 5.77
N VAL A 142 9.18 11.83 5.70
CA VAL A 142 10.02 10.84 5.03
C VAL A 142 10.73 10.01 6.09
N VAL A 143 10.56 8.70 6.05
CA VAL A 143 11.19 7.75 6.97
C VAL A 143 12.08 6.83 6.17
N VAL A 144 13.39 6.87 6.43
CA VAL A 144 14.35 5.96 5.78
C VAL A 144 14.41 4.68 6.59
N GLU A 145 13.89 3.59 6.02
CA GLU A 145 13.78 2.31 6.72
C GLU A 145 14.04 1.15 5.75
N PRO A 146 15.32 0.84 5.44
CA PRO A 146 15.70 -0.19 4.51
C PRO A 146 15.24 -1.56 5.01
N PHE A 147 14.59 -2.36 4.16
CA PHE A 147 13.78 -3.43 4.72
C PHE A 147 12.28 -3.31 4.57
N GLY A 148 11.78 -2.07 4.47
CA GLY A 148 10.55 -1.60 5.11
C GLY A 148 9.30 -2.36 4.71
N ALA A 149 9.25 -2.82 3.46
CA ALA A 149 8.15 -3.62 2.90
C ALA A 149 8.26 -5.14 3.12
N HIS A 150 9.37 -5.67 3.65
CA HIS A 150 9.49 -7.11 3.98
C HIS A 150 8.31 -7.54 4.88
N PRO A 151 7.66 -8.70 4.60
CA PRO A 151 8.07 -9.79 3.70
C PRO A 151 7.69 -9.61 2.22
N SER A 152 7.02 -8.51 1.86
CA SER A 152 6.79 -8.15 0.46
C SER A 152 8.10 -7.73 -0.21
N TYR A 153 8.08 -7.52 -1.52
CA TYR A 153 9.23 -7.05 -2.30
C TYR A 153 9.30 -5.51 -2.34
N SER A 154 10.49 -4.99 -2.61
CA SER A 154 10.71 -3.61 -3.06
C SER A 154 11.53 -3.68 -4.36
N GLN A 155 10.88 -3.38 -5.48
CA GLN A 155 11.43 -3.66 -6.82
C GLN A 155 12.83 -3.04 -7.00
N GLY A 156 13.84 -3.86 -7.24
CA GLY A 156 15.24 -3.43 -7.40
C GLY A 156 16.06 -3.41 -6.11
N HIS A 157 15.42 -3.46 -4.93
CA HIS A 157 16.10 -3.53 -3.63
C HIS A 157 16.14 -4.97 -3.09
N TYR A 158 15.00 -5.63 -2.98
CA TYR A 158 14.87 -7.03 -2.55
C TYR A 158 13.59 -7.68 -3.09
N ASP A 159 13.66 -9.00 -3.29
CA ASP A 159 12.55 -9.85 -3.74
C ASP A 159 11.62 -10.22 -2.57
N ARG A 160 10.45 -10.78 -2.91
CA ARG A 160 9.44 -11.22 -1.97
C ARG A 160 9.93 -12.44 -1.21
N ASP A 161 9.81 -12.40 0.11
CA ASP A 161 10.16 -13.53 0.97
C ASP A 161 9.05 -14.59 0.98
N ASN A 162 8.97 -15.39 -0.09
CA ASN A 162 7.97 -16.46 -0.24
C ASN A 162 8.01 -17.46 0.91
N ARG A 163 9.20 -17.72 1.47
CA ARG A 163 9.35 -18.60 2.63
C ARG A 163 8.60 -18.04 3.83
N PHE A 164 8.67 -16.72 4.06
CA PHE A 164 7.91 -16.07 5.15
C PHE A 164 6.41 -16.33 5.00
N TYR A 165 5.86 -16.19 3.80
CA TYR A 165 4.42 -16.41 3.58
C TYR A 165 4.00 -17.87 3.82
N LEU A 166 4.88 -18.84 3.52
CA LEU A 166 4.65 -20.25 3.83
C LEU A 166 4.70 -20.51 5.35
N ASP A 167 5.72 -19.95 6.03
CA ASP A 167 5.88 -20.08 7.48
C ASP A 167 4.72 -19.42 8.24
N TRP A 168 4.16 -18.33 7.70
CA TRP A 168 3.11 -17.52 8.33
C TRP A 168 1.75 -18.22 8.46
N ASP A 169 1.43 -19.14 7.55
CA ASP A 169 0.14 -19.82 7.54
C ASP A 169 -0.15 -20.56 8.87
N PRO A 170 0.68 -21.53 9.33
CA PRO A 170 0.46 -22.20 10.60
C PRO A 170 0.52 -21.24 11.80
N ILE A 171 1.41 -20.24 11.78
CA ILE A 171 1.53 -19.24 12.86
C ILE A 171 0.22 -18.48 13.04
N SER A 172 -0.37 -17.97 11.94
CA SER A 172 -1.55 -17.12 12.02
C SER A 172 -2.86 -17.88 12.32
N ARG A 173 -2.87 -19.21 12.15
CA ARG A 173 -4.03 -20.08 12.46
C ARG A 173 -4.24 -20.26 13.94
N ASP A 174 -3.16 -20.40 14.70
CA ASP A 174 -3.20 -20.60 16.15
C ASP A 174 -3.06 -19.26 16.89
N ALA A 175 -3.74 -19.08 18.01
CA ALA A 175 -3.79 -17.78 18.69
C ALA A 175 -2.55 -17.58 19.56
N GLU A 176 -2.10 -18.65 20.22
CA GLU A 176 -0.92 -18.64 21.08
C GLU A 176 0.36 -18.53 20.23
N ALA A 177 0.46 -19.29 19.13
CA ALA A 177 1.57 -19.20 18.19
C ALA A 177 1.67 -17.79 17.57
N LEU A 178 0.54 -17.17 17.21
CA LEU A 178 0.55 -15.78 16.72
C LEU A 178 1.04 -14.82 17.80
N SER A 179 0.56 -14.95 19.03
CA SER A 179 1.00 -14.09 20.14
C SER A 179 2.49 -14.22 20.39
N GLY A 180 3.00 -15.45 20.49
CA GLY A 180 4.44 -15.70 20.66
C GLY A 180 5.27 -15.16 19.50
N TRP A 181 4.76 -15.24 18.27
CA TRP A 181 5.43 -14.63 17.12
C TRP A 181 5.48 -13.10 17.21
N LEU A 182 4.38 -12.44 17.59
CA LEU A 182 4.35 -10.98 17.77
C LEU A 182 5.28 -10.53 18.90
N ASP A 183 5.27 -11.23 20.03
CA ASP A 183 6.19 -10.98 21.14
C ASP A 183 7.65 -11.11 20.70
N GLU A 184 7.94 -12.09 19.85
CA GLU A 184 9.30 -12.35 19.39
C GLU A 184 9.80 -11.38 18.29
N TRP A 185 8.95 -11.10 17.29
CA TRP A 185 9.34 -10.44 16.03
C TRP A 185 8.86 -9.00 15.89
N VAL A 186 7.95 -8.55 16.77
CA VAL A 186 7.43 -7.18 16.76
C VAL A 186 7.77 -6.48 18.07
N HIS A 187 7.37 -7.03 19.22
CA HIS A 187 7.57 -6.38 20.51
C HIS A 187 8.95 -6.63 21.12
N GLY A 188 9.57 -7.77 20.77
CA GLY A 188 10.87 -8.20 21.28
C GLY A 188 12.08 -7.71 20.48
N VAL A 189 11.86 -6.91 19.43
CA VAL A 189 12.92 -6.25 18.65
C VAL A 189 12.91 -4.76 18.92
N ALA A 190 14.09 -4.14 19.03
CA ALA A 190 14.20 -2.72 19.36
C ALA A 190 13.77 -1.80 18.21
N ASP A 191 14.08 -2.21 16.98
CA ASP A 191 13.85 -1.47 15.76
C ASP A 191 13.86 -2.42 14.55
N ARG A 192 13.70 -1.84 13.35
CA ARG A 192 13.72 -2.59 12.10
C ARG A 192 15.10 -3.17 11.78
N ALA A 193 16.19 -2.48 12.13
CA ALA A 193 17.54 -3.00 11.91
C ALA A 193 17.77 -4.30 12.69
N ALA A 194 17.29 -4.37 13.94
CA ALA A 194 17.30 -5.57 14.76
C ALA A 194 16.45 -6.69 14.15
N TYR A 195 15.26 -6.37 13.64
CA TYR A 195 14.42 -7.31 12.89
C TYR A 195 15.15 -7.90 11.68
N VAL A 196 15.77 -7.05 10.85
CA VAL A 196 16.49 -7.46 9.64
C VAL A 196 17.71 -8.30 9.98
N ALA A 197 18.48 -7.91 10.99
CA ALA A 197 19.62 -8.70 11.47
C ALA A 197 19.18 -10.10 11.93
N LYS A 198 18.03 -10.18 12.62
CA LYS A 198 17.46 -11.43 13.12
C LYS A 198 17.01 -12.39 12.01
N LEU A 199 16.65 -11.90 10.81
CA LEU A 199 16.33 -12.76 9.66
C LEU A 199 17.53 -13.64 9.23
N GLY A 200 18.76 -13.19 9.52
CA GLY A 200 19.99 -13.90 9.20
C GLY A 200 20.49 -13.63 7.77
N SER A 201 21.81 -13.65 7.61
CA SER A 201 22.48 -13.27 6.36
C SER A 201 22.13 -14.15 5.16
N GLU A 202 21.93 -15.46 5.38
CA GLU A 202 21.53 -16.39 4.31
C GLU A 202 20.16 -16.04 3.74
N ARG A 203 19.20 -15.69 4.62
CA ARG A 203 17.85 -15.28 4.22
C ARG A 203 17.89 -13.96 3.46
N LEU A 204 18.66 -12.98 3.93
CA LEU A 204 18.82 -11.70 3.23
C LEU A 204 19.50 -11.86 1.86
N ALA A 205 20.50 -12.75 1.76
CA ALA A 205 21.19 -13.02 0.51
C ALA A 205 20.27 -13.64 -0.54
N SER A 206 19.34 -14.51 -0.16
CA SER A 206 18.41 -15.15 -1.10
C SER A 206 17.34 -14.18 -1.65
N LEU A 207 17.12 -13.05 -0.98
CA LEU A 207 16.20 -12.00 -1.44
C LEU A 207 16.87 -10.98 -2.37
N ARG A 208 18.20 -11.06 -2.58
CA ARG A 208 18.90 -10.08 -3.41
C ARG A 208 18.56 -10.28 -4.90
N PRO A 209 18.00 -9.27 -5.59
CA PRO A 209 17.72 -9.38 -7.01
C PRO A 209 19.01 -9.26 -7.83
N GLY A 210 18.98 -9.82 -9.05
CA GLY A 210 20.00 -9.55 -10.07
C GLY A 210 19.76 -8.19 -10.76
N PRO A 211 20.78 -7.62 -11.43
CA PRO A 211 20.63 -6.37 -12.16
C PRO A 211 19.81 -6.56 -13.44
N ALA A 212 18.82 -5.68 -13.66
CA ALA A 212 18.00 -5.64 -14.87
C ALA A 212 17.57 -4.19 -15.20
N PRO A 213 18.45 -3.36 -15.79
CA PRO A 213 18.15 -1.95 -16.06
C PRO A 213 17.09 -1.78 -17.18
N SER A 214 16.18 -0.81 -17.02
CA SER A 214 15.08 -0.52 -17.96
C SER A 214 15.47 0.28 -19.22
N GLY A 215 16.73 0.70 -19.35
CA GLY A 215 17.20 1.63 -20.40
C GLY A 215 17.26 3.09 -19.95
N SER A 216 17.86 3.97 -20.77
CA SER A 216 17.99 5.42 -20.52
C SER A 216 16.99 6.24 -21.33
N VAL A 217 16.64 7.42 -20.81
CA VAL A 217 15.80 8.43 -21.48
C VAL A 217 16.60 9.73 -21.53
N ASP A 218 16.62 10.42 -22.68
CA ASP A 218 17.22 11.74 -22.82
C ASP A 218 16.13 12.81 -22.67
N TYR A 219 16.20 13.59 -21.59
CA TYR A 219 15.26 14.68 -21.30
C TYR A 219 15.71 16.02 -21.91
N GLY A 220 16.94 16.14 -22.42
CA GLY A 220 17.55 17.38 -22.87
C GLY A 220 18.08 18.28 -21.74
N ASP A 221 19.07 19.12 -22.05
CA ASP A 221 19.59 20.19 -21.17
C ASP A 221 19.05 21.54 -21.65
N TYR A 222 18.10 22.12 -20.91
CA TYR A 222 17.52 23.43 -21.19
C TYR A 222 18.21 24.48 -20.30
N ARG A 223 19.27 25.10 -20.83
CA ARG A 223 19.97 26.23 -20.19
C ARG A 223 19.37 27.57 -20.59
#